data_AF-A0A5C5UIB9-F1
#
_entry.id   AF-A0A5C5UIB9-F1
#
_cell.length_a   1.000
_cell.length_b   1.000
_cell.length_c   1.000
_cell.angle_alpha   90.00
_cell.angle_beta   90.00
_cell.angle_gamma   90.00
#
_symmetry.space_group_name_H-M   'P 1'
#
loop_
_entity.id
_entity.type
_entity.pdbx_description
1 polymer ?
#
loop_
_entity_poly.entity_id
_entity_poly.type
_entity_poly.pdbx_seq_one_letter_code
_entity_poly.pdbx_strand_id
1 'polypeptide(L)'
;MMSLTLAAEFFLLLLLNMAIGAVGFIPSFFVTTLNINSFGISGGTLLSLSGEIFGAILGFYLYRLGFSKMDPAWRAHRFFQTLQSQPPGRVFWSVIGFRLIPFVPSGLVTAGASLTTISAWRFALASTIGKIPAVFLEVAAAYGYTQSLSAEHQAGILAAVLVISLILWMLRKRKTGSR
;
A
#
# COMPACT_ATOMS: atom_id res chain seq x y z
N MET A 1 -21.40 23.04 -6.66
CA MET A 1 -21.16 22.84 -5.21
C MET A 1 -21.27 21.35 -4.95
N MET A 2 -20.23 20.70 -4.43
CA MET A 2 -20.28 19.26 -4.12
C MET A 2 -21.26 19.07 -2.96
N SER A 3 -22.20 18.13 -3.06
CA SER A 3 -23.12 17.86 -1.94
C SER A 3 -22.33 17.39 -0.72
N LEU A 4 -22.82 17.69 0.48
CA LEU A 4 -22.16 17.32 1.74
C LEU A 4 -21.87 15.80 1.81
N THR A 5 -22.76 14.99 1.22
CA THR A 5 -22.63 13.53 1.11
C THR A 5 -21.47 13.10 0.22
N LEU A 6 -21.31 13.71 -0.95
CA LEU A 6 -20.19 13.42 -1.86
C LEU A 6 -18.84 13.82 -1.25
N ALA A 7 -18.79 14.93 -0.52
CA ALA A 7 -17.58 15.33 0.20
C ALA A 7 -17.20 14.32 1.29
N ALA A 8 -18.18 13.89 2.09
CA ALA A 8 -17.95 12.88 3.11
C ALA A 8 -17.46 11.55 2.52
N GLU A 9 -18.07 11.09 1.43
CA GLU A 9 -17.65 9.88 0.72
C GLU A 9 -16.21 9.99 0.20
N PHE A 10 -15.84 11.14 -0.39
CA PHE A 10 -14.49 11.39 -0.89
C PHE A 10 -13.44 11.28 0.21
N PHE A 11 -13.67 11.97 1.34
CA PHE A 11 -12.71 11.94 2.46
C PHE A 11 -12.63 10.56 3.10
N LEU A 12 -13.75 9.86 3.24
CA LEU A 12 -13.78 8.51 3.80
C LEU A 12 -12.99 7.52 2.92
N LEU A 13 -13.18 7.58 1.60
CA LEU A 13 -12.44 6.76 0.65
C LEU A 13 -10.95 7.15 0.57
N LEU A 14 -10.61 8.44 0.68
CA LEU A 14 -9.23 8.89 0.79
C LEU A 14 -8.55 8.31 2.03
N LEU A 15 -9.18 8.43 3.19
CA LEU A 15 -8.65 7.93 4.47
C LEU A 15 -8.52 6.40 4.45
N LEU A 16 -9.50 5.70 3.90
CA LEU A 16 -9.46 4.26 3.72
C LEU A 16 -8.27 3.84 2.83
N ASN A 17 -8.08 4.52 1.70
CA ASN A 17 -6.98 4.25 0.78
C ASN A 17 -5.62 4.54 1.46
N MET A 18 -5.50 5.65 2.20
CA MET A 18 -4.31 5.96 2.99
C MET A 18 -4.01 4.89 4.05
N ALA A 19 -5.01 4.43 4.79
CA ALA A 19 -4.86 3.39 5.81
C ALA A 19 -4.39 2.06 5.19
N ILE A 20 -5.01 1.67 4.07
CA ILE A 20 -4.64 0.46 3.32
C ILE A 20 -3.23 0.59 2.73
N GLY A 21 -2.87 1.75 2.18
CA GLY A 21 -1.54 2.04 1.66
C GLY A 21 -0.46 2.02 2.76
N ALA A 22 -0.78 2.50 3.96
CA ALA A 22 0.13 2.50 5.10
C ALA A 22 0.36 1.10 5.68
N VAL A 23 -0.71 0.32 5.87
CA VAL A 23 -0.64 -1.06 6.38
C VAL A 23 -0.09 -2.01 5.33
N GLY A 24 -0.43 -1.80 4.05
CA GLY A 24 0.20 -2.40 2.89
C GLY A 24 0.18 -3.92 2.76
N PHE A 25 -0.65 -4.61 3.56
CA PHE A 25 -0.96 -6.04 3.42
C PHE A 25 -2.16 -6.29 2.50
N ILE A 26 -3.06 -5.31 2.37
CA ILE A 26 -4.26 -5.43 1.54
C ILE A 26 -3.93 -4.87 0.15
N PRO A 27 -4.21 -5.61 -0.94
CA PRO A 27 -4.04 -5.09 -2.30
C PRO A 27 -4.87 -3.81 -2.51
N SER A 28 -4.20 -2.72 -2.88
CA SER A 28 -4.81 -1.40 -3.14
C SER A 28 -5.84 -1.42 -4.27
N PHE A 29 -5.68 -2.35 -5.21
CA PHE A 29 -6.59 -2.62 -6.32
C PHE A 29 -8.08 -2.58 -5.95
N PHE A 30 -8.45 -3.18 -4.82
CA PHE A 30 -9.85 -3.21 -4.37
C PHE A 30 -10.38 -1.81 -4.02
N VAL A 31 -9.55 -0.98 -3.38
CA VAL A 31 -9.92 0.40 -3.06
C VAL A 31 -9.95 1.24 -4.32
N THR A 32 -9.02 1.02 -5.25
CA THR A 32 -9.02 1.66 -6.57
C THR A 32 -10.32 1.38 -7.33
N THR A 33 -10.84 0.15 -7.25
CA THR A 33 -12.14 -0.23 -7.82
C THR A 33 -13.29 0.56 -7.20
N LEU A 34 -13.33 0.68 -5.87
CA LEU A 34 -14.35 1.49 -5.17
C LEU A 34 -14.27 2.96 -5.58
N ASN A 35 -13.07 3.51 -5.64
CA ASN A 35 -12.84 4.90 -6.01
C ASN A 35 -13.31 5.21 -7.45
N ILE A 36 -13.06 4.29 -8.40
CA ILE A 36 -13.52 4.42 -9.79
C ILE A 36 -15.05 4.32 -9.85
N ASN A 37 -15.66 3.40 -9.11
CA ASN A 37 -17.12 3.25 -9.09
C ASN A 37 -17.82 4.49 -8.50
N SER A 38 -17.25 5.11 -7.46
CA SER A 38 -17.84 6.32 -6.83
C SER A 38 -17.59 7.60 -7.62
N PHE A 39 -16.39 7.80 -8.18
CA PHE A 39 -15.97 9.09 -8.77
C PHE A 39 -15.61 9.04 -10.26
N GLY A 40 -15.90 7.92 -10.93
CA GLY A 40 -15.49 7.66 -12.30
C GLY A 40 -13.99 7.44 -12.45
N ILE A 41 -13.54 7.15 -13.67
CA ILE A 41 -12.13 6.81 -13.94
C ILE A 41 -11.20 7.96 -13.52
N SER A 42 -11.47 9.19 -13.96
CA SER A 42 -10.59 10.33 -13.70
C SER A 42 -10.54 10.70 -12.21
N GLY A 43 -11.71 10.87 -11.57
CA GLY A 43 -11.79 11.23 -10.14
C GLY A 43 -11.28 10.11 -9.25
N GLY A 44 -11.64 8.87 -9.54
CA GLY A 44 -11.19 7.68 -8.83
C GLY A 44 -9.68 7.45 -8.97
N THR A 45 -9.09 7.72 -10.12
CA THR A 45 -7.62 7.64 -10.33
C THR A 45 -6.89 8.67 -9.48
N LEU A 46 -7.33 9.93 -9.49
CA LEU A 46 -6.71 11.00 -8.69
C LEU A 46 -6.83 10.73 -7.20
N LEU A 47 -8.00 10.27 -6.75
CA LEU A 47 -8.24 9.89 -5.36
C LEU A 47 -7.35 8.72 -4.94
N SER A 48 -7.25 7.69 -5.78
CA SER A 48 -6.42 6.52 -5.51
C SER A 48 -4.94 6.86 -5.47
N LEU A 49 -4.46 7.62 -6.45
CA LEU A 49 -3.07 8.08 -6.50
C LEU A 49 -2.71 8.92 -5.27
N SER A 50 -3.58 9.85 -4.88
CA SER A 50 -3.37 10.68 -3.68
C SER A 50 -3.33 9.82 -2.42
N GLY A 51 -4.31 8.93 -2.24
CA GLY A 51 -4.39 8.03 -1.09
C GLY A 51 -3.18 7.12 -0.97
N GLU A 52 -2.69 6.58 -2.09
CA GLU A 52 -1.51 5.73 -2.15
C GLU A 52 -0.21 6.48 -1.81
N ILE A 53 -0.05 7.71 -2.31
CA ILE A 53 1.12 8.54 -2.02
C ILE A 53 1.14 8.89 -0.52
N PHE A 54 0.04 9.44 0.00
CA PHE A 54 -0.03 9.82 1.42
C PHE A 54 0.04 8.59 2.33
N GLY A 55 -0.61 7.49 1.94
CA GLY A 55 -0.56 6.22 2.65
C GLY A 55 0.85 5.63 2.69
N ALA A 56 1.59 5.65 1.58
CA ALA A 56 2.97 5.16 1.53
C ALA A 56 3.91 6.02 2.41
N ILE A 57 3.76 7.34 2.39
CA ILE A 57 4.53 8.25 3.25
C ILE A 57 4.22 7.99 4.72
N LEU A 58 2.94 7.90 5.09
CA LEU A 58 2.51 7.57 6.45
C LEU A 58 3.07 6.21 6.88
N GLY A 59 2.90 5.19 6.03
CA GLY A 59 3.43 3.85 6.24
C GLY A 59 4.93 3.85 6.48
N PHE A 60 5.70 4.62 5.70
CA PHE A 60 7.15 4.73 5.86
C PHE A 60 7.55 5.19 7.27
N TYR A 61 6.87 6.21 7.80
CA TYR A 61 7.11 6.66 9.17
C TYR A 61 6.69 5.61 10.21
N LEU A 62 5.53 4.98 10.03
CA LEU A 62 5.03 3.94 10.93
C LEU A 62 5.98 2.74 10.98
N TYR A 63 6.43 2.24 9.83
CA TYR A 63 7.38 1.15 9.76
C TYR A 63 8.71 1.52 10.37
N ARG A 64 9.27 2.69 10.03
CA ARG A 64 10.54 3.15 10.60
C ARG A 64 10.48 3.27 12.12
N LEU A 65 9.37 3.79 12.67
CA LEU A 65 9.13 3.87 14.11
C LEU A 65 8.95 2.48 14.73
N GLY A 66 8.27 1.56 14.05
CA GLY A 66 8.15 0.18 14.49
C GLY A 66 9.50 -0.51 14.58
N PHE A 67 10.31 -0.37 13.53
CA PHE A 67 11.65 -0.97 13.44
C PHE A 67 12.65 -0.38 14.43
N SER A 68 12.54 0.92 14.77
CA SER A 68 13.40 1.53 15.80
C SER A 68 13.10 1.01 17.21
N LYS A 69 11.88 0.52 17.46
CA LYS A 69 11.45 -0.06 18.73
C LYS A 69 11.63 -1.58 18.82
N MET A 70 12.09 -2.25 17.75
CA MET A 70 12.34 -3.69 17.77
C MET A 70 13.59 -4.03 18.60
N ASP A 71 13.59 -5.26 19.13
CA ASP A 71 14.68 -5.83 19.91
C ASP A 71 16.04 -5.68 19.16
N PRO A 72 17.08 -5.16 19.83
CA PRO A 72 18.44 -5.07 19.28
C PRO A 72 18.95 -6.34 18.57
N ALA A 73 18.56 -7.53 19.02
CA ALA A 73 18.96 -8.80 18.40
C ALA A 73 18.51 -8.90 16.93
N TRP A 74 17.33 -8.35 16.58
CA TRP A 74 16.86 -8.32 15.20
C TRP A 74 17.69 -7.38 14.33
N ARG A 75 18.17 -6.27 14.90
CA ARG A 75 19.05 -5.32 14.18
C ARG A 75 20.42 -5.93 13.88
N ALA A 76 20.89 -6.87 14.71
CA ALA A 76 22.12 -7.62 14.46
C ALA A 76 21.99 -8.66 13.34
N HIS A 77 20.78 -9.00 12.89
CA HIS A 77 20.59 -9.99 11.83
C HIS A 77 21.16 -9.51 10.49
N ARG A 78 21.85 -10.39 9.75
CA ARG A 78 22.53 -10.06 8.49
C ARG A 78 21.62 -9.34 7.48
N PHE A 79 20.36 -9.73 7.42
CA PHE A 79 19.35 -9.10 6.56
C PHE A 79 19.16 -7.60 6.86
N PHE A 80 19.03 -7.23 8.14
CA PHE A 80 18.87 -5.82 8.55
C PHE A 80 20.12 -5.01 8.25
N GLN A 81 21.30 -5.55 8.56
CA GLN A 81 22.57 -4.89 8.26
C GLN A 81 22.76 -4.67 6.75
N THR A 82 22.37 -5.66 5.92
CA THR A 82 22.47 -5.57 4.46
C THR A 82 21.55 -4.49 3.89
N LEU A 83 20.35 -4.32 4.45
CA LEU A 83 19.43 -3.25 4.04
C LEU A 83 19.93 -1.88 4.49
N GLN A 84 20.46 -1.75 5.71
CA GLN A 84 20.99 -0.49 6.21
C GLN A 84 22.26 -0.04 5.48
N SER A 85 23.08 -0.97 4.99
CA SER A 85 24.30 -0.64 4.23
C SER A 85 24.02 -0.21 2.79
N GLN A 86 22.78 -0.31 2.30
CA GLN A 86 22.45 0.12 0.94
C GLN A 86 22.55 1.64 0.80
N PRO A 87 23.26 2.14 -0.24
CA PRO A 87 23.30 3.56 -0.54
C PRO A 87 21.89 4.11 -0.81
N PRO A 88 21.51 5.28 -0.27
CA PRO A 88 20.18 5.86 -0.47
C PRO A 88 19.78 6.02 -1.95
N GLY A 89 20.74 6.27 -2.85
CA GLY A 89 20.49 6.35 -4.30
C GLY A 89 20.10 5.00 -4.92
N ARG A 90 20.70 3.90 -4.45
CA ARG A 90 20.31 2.55 -4.91
C ARG A 90 18.93 2.18 -4.39
N VAL A 91 18.61 2.54 -3.15
CA VAL A 91 17.28 2.34 -2.57
C VAL A 91 16.23 3.15 -3.33
N PHE A 92 16.52 4.40 -3.69
CA PHE A 92 15.63 5.25 -4.49
C PHE A 92 15.19 4.57 -5.79
N TRP A 93 16.16 4.09 -6.59
CA TRP A 93 15.86 3.39 -7.84
C TRP A 93 15.19 2.03 -7.62
N SER A 94 15.55 1.32 -6.54
CA SER A 94 14.91 0.06 -6.19
C SER A 94 13.43 0.27 -5.85
N VAL A 95 13.09 1.33 -5.11
CA VAL A 95 11.69 1.67 -4.80
C VAL A 95 10.90 1.91 -6.09
N ILE A 96 11.42 2.71 -7.02
CA ILE A 96 10.76 2.93 -8.32
C ILE A 96 10.58 1.60 -9.04
N GLY A 97 11.64 0.79 -9.17
CA GLY A 97 11.59 -0.49 -9.87
C GLY A 97 10.57 -1.45 -9.28
N PHE A 98 10.57 -1.65 -7.95
CA PHE A 98 9.62 -2.55 -7.30
C PHE A 98 8.16 -2.07 -7.39
N ARG A 99 7.92 -0.75 -7.47
CA ARG A 99 6.58 -0.20 -7.66
C ARG A 99 6.00 -0.50 -9.04
N LEU A 100 6.85 -0.67 -10.06
CA LEU A 100 6.44 -1.00 -11.41
C LEU A 100 6.11 -2.48 -11.58
N ILE A 101 6.59 -3.35 -10.69
CA ILE A 101 6.30 -4.78 -10.74
C ILE A 101 4.85 -4.97 -10.27
N PRO A 102 3.98 -5.54 -11.13
CA PRO A 102 2.60 -5.79 -10.75
C PRO A 102 2.54 -6.77 -9.59
N PHE A 103 1.49 -6.66 -8.77
CA PHE A 103 1.22 -7.51 -7.60
C PHE A 103 2.22 -7.41 -6.45
N VAL A 104 3.29 -6.61 -6.54
CA VAL A 104 4.14 -6.33 -5.39
C VAL A 104 3.36 -5.47 -4.40
N PRO A 105 3.08 -5.96 -3.17
CA PRO A 105 2.34 -5.20 -2.19
C PRO A 105 3.06 -3.90 -1.84
N SER A 106 2.29 -2.80 -1.84
CA SER A 106 2.77 -1.46 -1.50
C SER A 106 3.51 -1.42 -0.16
N GLY A 107 2.99 -2.15 0.84
CA GLY A 107 3.58 -2.25 2.17
C GLY A 107 4.96 -2.87 2.18
N LEU A 108 5.23 -3.88 1.34
CA LEU A 108 6.53 -4.54 1.30
C LEU A 108 7.62 -3.58 0.81
N VAL A 109 7.33 -2.81 -0.25
CA VAL A 109 8.26 -1.80 -0.76
C VAL A 109 8.51 -0.72 0.29
N THR A 110 7.44 -0.21 0.91
CA THR A 110 7.52 0.83 1.96
C THR A 110 8.30 0.34 3.19
N ALA A 111 7.99 -0.85 3.70
CA ALA A 111 8.66 -1.46 4.85
C ALA A 111 10.14 -1.70 4.55
N GLY A 112 10.47 -2.31 3.41
CA GLY A 112 11.85 -2.54 2.97
C GLY A 112 12.64 -1.23 2.86
N ALA A 113 12.07 -0.19 2.27
CA ALA A 113 12.72 1.13 2.17
C ALA A 113 12.91 1.78 3.55
N SER A 114 11.94 1.66 4.44
CA SER A 114 11.98 2.28 5.78
C SER A 114 13.07 1.70 6.69
N LEU A 115 13.48 0.44 6.44
CA LEU A 115 14.60 -0.24 7.10
C LEU A 115 15.99 0.27 6.67
N THR A 116 16.07 1.01 5.56
CA THR A 116 17.32 1.55 5.04
C THR A 116 17.61 2.95 5.60
N THR A 117 18.74 3.53 5.22
CA THR A 117 19.15 4.90 5.56
C THR A 117 18.53 5.98 4.67
N ILE A 118 17.65 5.63 3.72
CA ILE A 118 16.99 6.61 2.85
C ILE A 118 16.20 7.66 3.66
N SER A 119 16.27 8.93 3.27
CA SER A 119 15.47 9.97 3.91
C SER A 119 14.00 9.86 3.49
N ALA A 120 13.07 10.31 4.36
CA ALA A 120 11.65 10.27 4.06
C ALA A 120 11.30 11.03 2.77
N TRP A 121 11.98 12.16 2.51
CA TRP A 121 11.81 12.92 1.28
C TRP A 121 12.22 12.15 0.02
N ARG A 122 13.40 11.50 0.04
CA ARG A 122 13.86 10.69 -1.10
C ARG A 122 12.95 9.49 -1.34
N PHE A 123 12.47 8.86 -0.27
CA PHE A 123 11.47 7.81 -0.38
C PHE A 123 10.15 8.33 -0.97
N ALA A 124 9.63 9.46 -0.47
CA ALA A 124 8.39 10.05 -0.96
C ALA A 124 8.48 10.33 -2.47
N LEU A 125 9.57 10.96 -2.93
CA LEU A 125 9.80 11.18 -4.35
C LEU A 125 9.86 9.88 -5.15
N ALA A 126 10.67 8.90 -4.72
CA ALA A 126 10.77 7.61 -5.41
C ALA A 126 9.42 6.88 -5.47
N SER A 127 8.71 6.85 -4.36
CA SER A 127 7.42 6.16 -4.24
C SER A 127 6.36 6.84 -5.08
N THR A 128 6.31 8.18 -5.12
CA THR A 128 5.41 8.94 -5.98
C THR A 128 5.68 8.68 -7.46
N ILE A 129 6.95 8.77 -7.88
CA ILE A 129 7.35 8.49 -9.27
C ILE A 129 6.95 7.07 -9.67
N GLY A 130 7.21 6.09 -8.81
CA GLY A 130 6.82 4.70 -9.07
C GLY A 130 5.31 4.45 -9.01
N LYS A 131 4.57 5.21 -8.18
CA LYS A 131 3.12 5.01 -8.02
C LYS A 131 2.30 5.55 -9.16
N ILE A 132 2.73 6.63 -9.83
CA ILE A 132 2.02 7.16 -11.00
C ILE A 132 1.73 6.04 -12.03
N PRO A 133 2.74 5.39 -12.64
CA PRO A 133 2.50 4.31 -13.61
C PRO A 133 1.83 3.07 -12.98
N ALA A 134 2.17 2.73 -11.73
CA ALA A 134 1.56 1.58 -11.05
C ALA A 134 0.04 1.75 -10.86
N VAL A 135 -0.41 2.94 -10.46
CA VAL A 135 -1.84 3.25 -10.29
C VAL A 135 -2.55 3.25 -11.64
N PHE A 136 -1.94 3.73 -12.71
CA PHE A 136 -2.54 3.60 -14.05
C PHE A 136 -2.76 2.13 -14.45
N LEU A 137 -1.81 1.25 -14.15
CA LEU A 137 -1.98 -0.20 -14.36
C LEU A 137 -3.07 -0.79 -13.47
N GLU A 138 -3.13 -0.40 -12.19
CA GLU A 138 -4.19 -0.81 -11.27
C GLU A 138 -5.57 -0.35 -11.74
N VAL A 139 -5.69 0.89 -12.22
CA VAL A 139 -6.94 1.44 -12.76
C VAL A 139 -7.36 0.68 -14.02
N ALA A 140 -6.44 0.38 -14.94
CA ALA A 140 -6.75 -0.40 -16.13
C ALA A 140 -7.25 -1.81 -15.77
N ALA A 141 -6.58 -2.47 -14.82
CA ALA A 141 -7.01 -3.76 -14.31
C ALA A 141 -8.37 -3.66 -13.60
N ALA A 142 -8.59 -2.61 -12.79
CA ALA A 142 -9.82 -2.40 -12.03
C ALA A 142 -10.99 -2.14 -12.97
N TYR A 143 -10.76 -1.34 -14.01
CA TYR A 143 -11.75 -1.09 -15.05
C TYR A 143 -12.11 -2.36 -15.82
N GLY A 144 -11.11 -3.18 -16.20
CA GLY A 144 -11.37 -4.48 -16.83
C GLY A 144 -12.17 -5.41 -15.91
N TYR A 145 -11.83 -5.42 -14.62
CA TYR A 145 -12.53 -6.20 -13.59
C TYR A 145 -13.98 -5.73 -13.39
N THR A 146 -14.23 -4.42 -13.35
CA THR A 146 -15.59 -3.88 -13.17
C THR A 146 -16.49 -4.13 -14.37
N GLN A 147 -15.94 -4.14 -15.58
CA GLN A 147 -16.69 -4.43 -16.80
C GLN A 147 -16.96 -5.93 -16.99
N SER A 148 -16.07 -6.80 -16.50
CA SER A 148 -16.13 -8.25 -16.78
C SER A 148 -16.94 -9.06 -15.77
N LEU A 149 -17.17 -8.53 -14.56
CA LEU A 149 -17.81 -9.28 -13.46
C LEU A 149 -18.96 -8.48 -12.84
N SER A 150 -20.03 -9.17 -12.42
CA SER A 150 -21.12 -8.51 -11.68
C SER A 150 -20.66 -8.06 -10.29
N ALA A 151 -21.29 -7.01 -9.74
CA ALA A 151 -20.94 -6.44 -8.44
C ALA A 151 -20.95 -7.47 -7.29
N GLU A 152 -21.85 -8.46 -7.36
CA GLU A 152 -21.94 -9.55 -6.39
C GLU A 152 -20.67 -10.42 -6.38
N HIS A 153 -20.18 -10.81 -7.57
CA HIS A 153 -18.93 -11.55 -7.69
C HIS A 153 -17.73 -10.72 -7.25
N GLN A 154 -17.74 -9.41 -7.53
CA GLN A 154 -16.67 -8.52 -7.10
C GLN A 154 -16.58 -8.46 -5.57
N ALA A 155 -17.72 -8.24 -4.91
CA ALA A 155 -17.83 -8.23 -3.45
C ALA A 155 -17.45 -9.59 -2.84
N GLY A 156 -17.83 -10.70 -3.47
CA GLY A 156 -17.47 -12.04 -3.04
C GLY A 156 -15.96 -12.29 -3.04
N ILE A 157 -15.25 -11.86 -4.10
CA ILE A 157 -13.79 -11.99 -4.18
C ILE A 157 -13.10 -11.13 -3.11
N LEU A 158 -13.54 -9.87 -2.93
CA LEU A 158 -13.00 -9.00 -1.88
C LEU A 158 -13.20 -9.61 -0.49
N ALA A 159 -14.41 -10.09 -0.19
CA ALA A 159 -14.73 -10.74 1.09
C ALA A 159 -13.84 -11.97 1.33
N ALA A 160 -13.66 -12.82 0.31
CA ALA A 160 -12.78 -13.98 0.41
C ALA A 160 -11.32 -13.59 0.73
N VAL A 161 -10.78 -12.57 0.06
CA VAL A 161 -9.43 -12.06 0.33
C VAL A 161 -9.30 -11.53 1.75
N LEU A 162 -10.27 -10.78 2.25
CA LEU A 162 -10.28 -10.27 3.62
C LEU A 162 -10.34 -11.40 4.64
N VAL A 163 -11.21 -12.41 4.42
CA VAL A 163 -11.33 -13.57 5.30
C VAL A 163 -10.04 -14.39 5.32
N ILE A 164 -9.44 -14.68 4.16
CA ILE A 164 -8.16 -15.39 4.08
C ILE A 164 -7.07 -14.60 4.81
N SER A 165 -7.00 -13.29 4.59
CA SER A 165 -6.03 -12.41 5.27
C SER A 165 -6.19 -12.46 6.79
N LEU A 166 -7.43 -12.43 7.27
CA LEU A 166 -7.76 -12.53 8.69
C LEU A 166 -7.37 -13.90 9.27
N ILE A 167 -7.69 -15.00 8.57
CA ILE A 167 -7.31 -16.36 8.97
C ILE A 167 -5.79 -16.48 9.08
N LEU A 168 -5.06 -16.05 8.05
CA LEU A 168 -3.59 -16.06 8.07
C LEU A 168 -3.02 -15.26 9.24
N TRP A 169 -3.62 -14.11 9.55
CA TRP A 169 -3.24 -13.30 10.71
C TRP A 169 -3.50 -14.01 12.04
N MET A 170 -4.67 -14.63 12.21
CA MET A 170 -5.01 -15.40 13.42
C MET A 170 -4.09 -16.61 13.60
N LEU A 171 -3.78 -17.33 12.53
CA LEU A 171 -2.86 -18.47 12.55
C LEU A 171 -1.43 -18.03 12.92
N ARG A 172 -0.99 -16.86 12.46
CA ARG A 172 0.30 -16.27 12.87
C ARG A 172 0.29 -15.89 14.36
N LYS A 173 -0.77 -15.24 14.86
CA LYS A 173 -0.88 -14.90 16.30
C LYS A 173 -0.81 -16.13 17.21
N ARG A 174 -1.42 -17.25 16.81
CA ARG A 174 -1.35 -18.51 17.58
C ARG A 174 0.06 -19.08 17.69
N LYS A 175 0.90 -18.93 16.66
CA LYS A 175 2.30 -19.37 16.70
C LYS A 175 3.21 -18.46 17.54
N THR A 176 2.88 -17.17 17.66
CA THR A 176 3.65 -16.20 18.46
C THR A 176 3.29 -16.24 19.94
N GLY A 177 2.08 -16.72 20.30
CA GLY A 177 1.64 -16.86 21.70
C GLY A 177 1.94 -18.21 22.37
N SER A 178 2.66 -19.12 21.70
CA SER A 178 3.07 -20.43 22.26
C SER A 178 4.58 -20.54 22.50
N ARG A 179 5.28 -19.42 22.67
CA ARG A 179 6.69 -19.35 23.05
C ARG A 179 6.85 -18.54 24.31
#